data_AF-A0A1G2FYF8-F1
#
_entry.id   AF-A0A1G2FYF8-F1
#
_cell.length_a   1.000
_cell.length_b   1.000
_cell.length_c   1.000
_cell.angle_alpha   90.00
_cell.angle_beta   90.00
_cell.angle_gamma   90.00
#
_symmetry.space_group_name_H-M   'P 1'
#
loop_
_entity.id
_entity.type
_entity.pdbx_description
1 polymer ?
#
loop_
_entity_poly.entity_id
_entity_poly.type
_entity_poly.pdbx_seq_one_letter_code
_entity_poly.pdbx_strand_id
1 'polypeptide(L)'
;MSNLNTKALVIVAIVLVVLVGLIMAISPSTPQAEITSFQECADAGYPIMESFPEQCRTPDGRTFVNEEQPIPDDDSDGAAGGTFPTGGCAVAGCSGQLCVPSGEADDVFTTCEFKPEYACYRGAKCERQADDRCGWTLTVELRACLQNPPAIDVSVQ
;
A
#
# COMPACT_ATOMS: atom_id res chain seq x y z
N MET A 1 23.26 59.98 -43.65
CA MET A 1 21.80 60.00 -43.39
C MET A 1 21.15 59.28 -44.55
N SER A 2 20.90 57.99 -44.38
CA SER A 2 20.51 57.07 -45.44
C SER A 2 19.13 57.43 -45.99
N ASN A 3 19.10 57.90 -47.25
CA ASN A 3 17.89 58.00 -48.08
C ASN A 3 17.40 56.59 -48.47
N LEU A 4 17.17 55.73 -47.47
CA LEU A 4 16.50 54.46 -47.68
C LEU A 4 15.00 54.75 -47.64
N ASN A 5 14.36 54.67 -48.81
CA ASN A 5 12.94 54.94 -49.06
C ASN A 5 12.10 54.69 -47.79
N THR A 6 11.45 55.73 -47.26
CA THR A 6 10.61 55.63 -46.05
C THR A 6 9.66 54.42 -46.09
N LYS A 7 9.19 54.05 -47.28
CA LYS A 7 8.39 52.84 -47.54
C LYS A 7 9.13 51.52 -47.23
N ALA A 8 10.41 51.41 -47.59
CA ALA A 8 11.25 50.26 -47.27
C ALA A 8 11.48 50.13 -45.75
N LEU A 9 11.62 51.26 -45.04
CA LEU A 9 11.74 51.29 -43.58
C LEU A 9 10.47 50.79 -42.88
N VAL A 10 9.30 51.20 -43.38
CA VAL A 10 8.00 50.74 -42.87
C VAL A 10 7.80 49.25 -43.12
N ILE A 11 8.17 48.73 -44.30
CA ILE A 11 8.05 47.30 -44.60
C ILE A 11 8.94 46.46 -43.68
N VAL A 12 10.19 46.86 -43.47
CA VAL A 12 11.11 46.16 -42.56
C VAL A 12 10.57 46.14 -41.13
N ALA A 13 10.02 47.25 -40.65
CA ALA A 13 9.41 47.32 -39.33
C ALA A 13 8.20 46.38 -39.20
N ILE A 14 7.32 46.33 -40.20
CA ILE A 14 6.16 45.42 -40.22
C ILE A 14 6.61 43.96 -40.20
N VAL A 15 7.61 43.60 -41.03
CA VAL A 15 8.15 42.24 -41.07
C VAL A 15 8.76 41.84 -39.74
N LEU A 16 9.49 42.73 -39.07
CA LEU A 16 10.05 42.49 -37.74
C LEU A 16 8.94 42.29 -36.69
N VAL A 17 7.88 43.09 -36.72
CA VAL A 17 6.75 42.94 -35.79
C VAL A 17 6.02 41.61 -36.02
N VAL A 18 5.80 41.21 -37.27
CA VAL A 18 5.17 39.93 -37.61
C VAL A 18 6.06 38.76 -37.20
N LEU A 19 7.38 38.84 -37.40
CA LEU A 19 8.34 37.84 -36.95
C LEU A 19 8.35 37.68 -35.42
N VAL A 20 8.36 38.79 -34.69
CA VAL A 20 8.31 38.77 -33.22
C VAL A 20 6.98 38.21 -32.72
N GLY A 21 5.86 38.60 -33.33
CA GLY A 21 4.54 38.07 -33.01
C GLY A 21 4.43 36.57 -33.31
N LEU A 22 5.01 36.12 -34.42
CA LEU A 22 5.10 34.69 -34.75
C LEU A 22 5.94 33.95 -33.71
N ILE A 23 7.13 34.45 -33.36
CA ILE A 23 8.01 33.86 -32.34
C ILE A 23 7.30 33.75 -30.98
N MET A 24 6.57 34.78 -30.53
CA MET A 24 5.79 34.71 -29.29
C MET A 24 4.65 33.68 -29.34
N ALA A 25 4.03 33.46 -30.50
CA ALA A 25 2.97 32.47 -30.68
C ALA A 25 3.49 31.01 -30.66
N ILE A 26 4.77 30.79 -30.97
CA ILE A 26 5.44 29.47 -30.92
C ILE A 26 6.29 29.26 -29.66
N SER A 27 6.46 30.28 -28.80
CA SER A 27 7.14 30.09 -27.52
C SER A 27 6.29 29.18 -26.62
N PRO A 28 6.78 28.00 -26.22
CA PRO A 28 6.09 27.19 -25.23
C PRO A 28 6.02 28.01 -23.95
N SER A 29 4.81 28.18 -23.41
CA SER A 29 4.61 28.73 -22.07
C SER A 29 5.44 27.90 -21.10
N THR A 30 6.50 28.50 -20.54
CA THR A 30 7.35 27.87 -19.54
C THR A 30 6.43 27.43 -18.40
N PRO A 31 6.29 26.12 -18.14
CA PRO A 31 5.51 25.67 -16.99
C PRO A 31 6.16 26.29 -15.76
N GLN A 32 5.41 27.06 -14.99
CA GLN A 32 5.87 27.45 -13.67
C GLN A 32 6.19 26.16 -12.91
N ALA A 33 7.22 26.20 -12.05
CA ALA A 33 7.66 25.10 -11.21
C ALA A 33 6.61 24.75 -10.14
N GLU A 34 5.39 24.43 -10.56
CA GLU A 34 4.36 23.83 -9.75
C GLU A 34 4.65 22.33 -9.75
N ILE A 35 5.13 21.83 -8.61
CA ILE A 35 5.38 20.40 -8.42
C ILE A 35 4.05 19.66 -8.56
N THR A 36 4.01 18.70 -9.48
CA THR A 36 2.81 17.91 -9.82
C THR A 36 3.03 16.40 -9.73
N SER A 37 4.25 15.95 -9.46
CA SER A 37 4.59 14.53 -9.36
C SER A 37 5.45 14.21 -8.14
N PHE A 38 5.50 12.93 -7.77
CA PHE A 38 6.39 12.43 -6.71
C PHE A 38 7.85 12.73 -7.03
N GLN A 39 8.30 12.44 -8.26
CA GLN A 39 9.67 12.64 -8.70
C GLN A 39 10.08 14.11 -8.61
N GLU A 40 9.24 15.05 -9.07
CA GLU A 40 9.51 16.49 -8.93
C GLU A 40 9.58 16.94 -7.47
N CYS A 41 8.74 16.36 -6.61
CA CYS A 41 8.75 16.64 -5.18
C CYS A 41 10.04 16.12 -4.51
N ALA A 42 10.48 14.91 -4.87
CA ALA A 42 11.70 14.30 -4.37
C ALA A 42 12.96 15.05 -4.87
N ASP A 43 13.01 15.42 -6.15
CA ASP A 43 14.11 16.18 -6.76
C ASP A 43 14.20 17.61 -6.20
N ALA A 44 13.08 18.16 -5.74
CA ALA A 44 13.04 19.43 -5.00
C ALA A 44 13.61 19.31 -3.57
N GLY A 45 13.96 18.10 -3.11
CA GLY A 45 14.56 17.83 -1.81
C GLY A 45 13.58 17.86 -0.64
N TYR A 46 12.28 17.67 -0.93
CA TYR A 46 11.26 17.61 0.10
C TYR A 46 11.25 16.26 0.84
N PRO A 47 10.74 16.23 2.09
CA PRO A 47 10.74 15.02 2.88
C PRO A 47 9.89 13.92 2.25
N ILE A 48 10.50 12.74 2.08
CA ILE A 48 9.82 11.50 1.76
C ILE A 48 9.39 10.83 3.07
N MET A 49 8.11 10.48 3.16
CA MET A 49 7.52 9.76 4.28
C MET A 49 7.84 8.28 4.15
N GLU A 50 8.31 7.68 5.24
CA GLU A 50 8.64 6.24 5.36
C GLU A 50 7.38 5.36 5.49
N SER A 51 6.35 5.61 4.68
CA SER A 51 5.19 4.72 4.50
C SER A 51 5.35 3.88 3.23
N PHE A 52 4.62 2.77 3.12
CA PHE A 52 4.51 2.02 1.87
C PHE A 52 3.07 2.13 1.31
N PRO A 53 2.85 2.64 0.09
CA PRO A 53 3.84 3.27 -0.80
C PRO A 53 4.43 4.57 -0.21
N GLU A 54 5.64 4.91 -0.64
CA GLU A 54 6.30 6.14 -0.18
C GLU A 54 5.60 7.40 -0.73
N GLN A 55 5.66 8.50 0.03
CA GLN A 55 4.99 9.75 -0.34
C GLN A 55 5.90 10.94 -0.07
N CYS A 56 5.91 11.91 -0.96
CA CYS A 56 6.65 13.16 -0.81
C CYS A 56 5.73 14.30 -0.39
N ARG A 57 6.12 15.10 0.62
CA ARG A 57 5.30 16.19 1.17
C ARG A 57 5.92 17.57 0.94
N THR A 58 5.16 18.47 0.34
CA THR A 58 5.59 19.85 0.06
C THR A 58 5.31 20.81 1.24
N PRO A 59 5.98 21.99 1.31
CA PRO A 59 5.76 22.99 2.35
C PRO A 59 4.35 23.58 2.38
N ASP A 60 3.67 23.63 1.23
CA ASP A 60 2.27 24.05 1.09
C ASP A 60 1.26 22.96 1.49
N GLY A 61 1.73 21.75 1.84
CA GLY A 61 0.92 20.68 2.40
C GLY A 61 0.37 19.67 1.38
N ARG A 62 0.71 19.81 0.08
CA ARG A 62 0.42 18.77 -0.91
C ARG A 62 1.29 17.54 -0.68
N THR A 63 0.76 16.38 -1.03
CA THR A 63 1.45 15.10 -0.91
C THR A 63 1.34 14.36 -2.24
N PHE A 64 2.44 13.77 -2.68
CA PHE A 64 2.54 13.02 -3.92
C PHE A 64 2.96 11.59 -3.60
N VAL A 65 2.21 10.59 -4.03
CA VAL A 65 2.50 9.16 -3.79
C VAL A 65 3.39 8.63 -4.91
N ASN A 66 4.37 7.79 -4.59
CA ASN A 66 5.14 7.09 -5.61
C ASN A 66 4.34 5.88 -6.14
N GLU A 67 3.66 6.06 -7.26
CA GLU A 67 2.88 5.01 -7.93
C GLU A 67 3.75 3.95 -8.61
N GLU A 68 5.04 4.21 -8.81
CA GLU A 68 5.96 3.29 -9.49
C GLU A 68 6.58 2.27 -8.55
N GLN A 69 6.44 2.45 -7.22
CA GLN A 69 6.89 1.42 -6.28
C GLN A 69 6.07 0.15 -6.49
N PRO A 70 6.71 -0.99 -6.83
CA PRO A 70 6.01 -2.25 -6.92
C PRO A 70 5.45 -2.55 -5.54
N ILE A 71 4.14 -2.51 -5.43
CA ILE A 71 3.43 -3.06 -4.28
C ILE A 71 3.89 -4.51 -4.23
N PRO A 72 4.54 -4.98 -3.14
CA PRO A 72 4.57 -6.41 -2.89
C PRO A 72 3.11 -6.78 -2.89
N ASP A 73 2.67 -7.37 -3.99
CA ASP A 73 1.36 -7.95 -4.11
C ASP A 73 1.29 -8.86 -2.88
N ASP A 74 0.51 -8.45 -1.88
CA ASP A 74 0.09 -9.38 -0.85
C ASP A 74 -0.66 -10.44 -1.64
N ASP A 75 0.04 -11.56 -1.85
CA ASP A 75 -0.22 -12.60 -2.83
C ASP A 75 -1.66 -13.11 -2.70
N SER A 76 -2.56 -12.35 -3.31
CA SER A 76 -3.60 -12.85 -4.18
C SER A 76 -2.91 -13.56 -5.35
N ASP A 77 -2.39 -14.76 -5.07
CA ASP A 77 -2.31 -15.94 -5.95
C ASP A 77 -1.28 -16.95 -5.40
N GLY A 78 -1.78 -17.94 -4.66
CA GLY A 78 -0.96 -18.81 -3.81
C GLY A 78 0.13 -19.63 -4.50
N ALA A 79 1.34 -19.59 -3.94
CA ALA A 79 2.30 -20.69 -3.96
C ALA A 79 3.52 -20.45 -3.02
N ALA A 80 3.33 -20.39 -1.70
CA ALA A 80 4.41 -20.67 -0.75
C ALA A 80 3.93 -21.13 0.64
N GLY A 81 3.71 -22.44 0.79
CA GLY A 81 4.31 -23.15 1.93
C GLY A 81 3.53 -23.32 3.23
N GLY A 82 2.22 -23.10 3.27
CA GLY A 82 1.37 -23.67 4.32
C GLY A 82 0.87 -25.05 3.88
N THR A 83 1.24 -26.12 4.57
CA THR A 83 0.55 -27.42 4.37
C THR A 83 -0.89 -27.23 4.82
N PHE A 84 -1.80 -26.92 3.89
CA PHE A 84 -3.23 -26.94 4.16
C PHE A 84 -3.60 -28.38 4.54
N PRO A 85 -4.10 -28.65 5.76
CA PRO A 85 -4.59 -29.98 6.08
C PRO A 85 -5.70 -30.28 5.08
N THR A 86 -5.60 -31.43 4.42
CA THR A 86 -6.55 -31.99 3.45
C THR A 86 -7.91 -32.25 4.09
N GLY A 87 -8.63 -31.17 4.41
CA GLY A 87 -9.92 -31.16 5.12
C GLY A 87 -10.75 -29.89 4.92
N GLY A 88 -10.22 -28.86 4.24
CA GLY A 88 -10.95 -27.64 3.93
C GLY A 88 -11.23 -26.72 5.12
N CYS A 89 -10.49 -26.91 6.22
CA CYS A 89 -10.50 -26.05 7.40
C CYS A 89 -9.12 -25.42 7.58
N ALA A 90 -9.07 -24.19 8.06
CA ALA A 90 -7.86 -23.43 8.34
C ALA A 90 -7.96 -22.73 9.70
N VAL A 91 -6.79 -22.48 10.30
CA VAL A 91 -6.67 -21.69 11.52
C VAL A 91 -6.76 -20.21 11.15
N ALA A 92 -7.56 -19.45 11.88
CA ALA A 92 -7.80 -18.03 11.63
C ALA A 92 -7.95 -17.22 12.94
N GLY A 93 -8.16 -15.90 12.79
CA GLY A 93 -8.25 -14.94 13.90
C GLY A 93 -6.87 -14.45 14.37
N CYS A 94 -6.84 -13.24 14.94
CA CYS A 94 -5.59 -12.53 15.27
C CYS A 94 -4.66 -13.31 16.23
N SER A 95 -5.23 -14.15 17.09
CA SER A 95 -4.50 -14.97 18.06
C SER A 95 -4.48 -16.45 17.70
N GLY A 96 -4.91 -16.83 16.49
CA GLY A 96 -5.02 -18.22 16.04
C GLY A 96 -6.07 -19.03 16.79
N GLN A 97 -7.11 -18.36 17.31
CA GLN A 97 -8.12 -18.95 18.18
C GLN A 97 -9.29 -19.59 17.42
N LEU A 98 -9.40 -19.39 16.10
CA LEU A 98 -10.51 -19.87 15.30
C LEU A 98 -10.05 -21.00 14.36
N CYS A 99 -10.96 -21.93 14.11
CA CYS A 99 -10.83 -22.94 13.07
C CYS A 99 -12.06 -22.82 12.16
N VAL A 100 -11.85 -22.34 10.95
CA VAL A 100 -12.91 -21.92 10.00
C VAL A 100 -12.69 -22.58 8.63
N PRO A 101 -13.66 -22.54 7.71
CA PRO A 101 -13.44 -22.99 6.34
C PRO A 101 -12.26 -22.25 5.69
N SER A 102 -11.42 -22.95 4.93
CA SER A 102 -10.19 -22.37 4.39
C SER A 102 -10.43 -21.16 3.49
N GLY A 103 -11.55 -21.11 2.76
CA GLY A 103 -11.89 -19.97 1.90
C GLY A 103 -12.44 -18.75 2.64
N GLU A 104 -12.65 -18.85 3.96
CA GLU A 104 -13.13 -17.74 4.79
C GLU A 104 -12.03 -17.24 5.74
N ALA A 105 -10.88 -17.92 5.83
CA ALA A 105 -9.86 -17.63 6.83
C ALA A 105 -9.30 -16.20 6.72
N ASP A 106 -9.19 -15.67 5.51
CA ASP A 106 -8.64 -14.34 5.22
C ASP A 106 -9.65 -13.22 5.52
N ASP A 107 -10.95 -13.52 5.55
CA ASP A 107 -12.02 -12.56 5.83
C ASP A 107 -12.37 -12.46 7.32
N VAL A 108 -11.72 -13.27 8.17
CA VAL A 108 -12.02 -13.33 9.61
C VAL A 108 -11.22 -12.27 10.36
N PHE A 109 -11.88 -11.14 10.59
CA PHE A 109 -11.36 -10.06 11.45
C PHE A 109 -11.84 -10.23 12.89
N THR A 110 -10.95 -10.66 13.78
CA THR A 110 -11.21 -10.68 15.23
C THR A 110 -10.51 -9.52 15.92
N THR A 111 -10.95 -9.19 17.13
CA THR A 111 -10.12 -8.35 18.01
C THR A 111 -8.80 -9.07 18.33
N CYS A 112 -7.71 -8.32 18.45
CA CYS A 112 -6.40 -8.84 18.86
C CYS A 112 -6.28 -8.94 20.38
N GLU A 113 -7.27 -9.58 20.99
CA GLU A 113 -7.26 -9.87 22.42
C GLU A 113 -6.23 -10.94 22.74
N PHE A 114 -5.47 -10.73 23.82
CA PHE A 114 -4.46 -11.69 24.27
C PHE A 114 -4.99 -12.46 25.49
N LYS A 115 -5.44 -13.69 25.23
CA LYS A 115 -5.93 -14.61 26.25
C LYS A 115 -5.02 -15.84 26.40
N PRO A 116 -4.69 -16.26 27.63
CA PRO A 116 -3.84 -17.44 27.88
C PRO A 116 -4.29 -18.70 27.14
N GLU A 117 -5.60 -18.90 27.03
CA GLU A 117 -6.23 -20.06 26.42
C GLU A 117 -5.90 -20.20 24.93
N TYR A 118 -5.58 -19.11 24.24
CA TYR A 118 -5.26 -19.15 22.81
C TYR A 118 -3.95 -19.90 22.52
N ALA A 119 -3.02 -19.96 23.49
CA ALA A 119 -1.81 -20.75 23.36
C ALA A 119 -2.10 -22.26 23.21
N CYS A 120 -3.21 -22.74 23.77
CA CYS A 120 -3.62 -24.14 23.68
C CYS A 120 -3.96 -24.57 22.24
N TYR A 121 -4.38 -23.64 21.38
CA TYR A 121 -4.78 -23.94 20.00
C TYR A 121 -3.58 -24.09 19.04
N ARG A 122 -2.38 -23.61 19.39
CA ARG A 122 -1.18 -23.68 18.52
C ARG A 122 -0.80 -25.10 18.09
N GLY A 123 -1.08 -26.09 18.94
CA GLY A 123 -0.83 -27.52 18.64
C GLY A 123 -2.11 -28.34 18.44
N ALA A 124 -3.28 -27.69 18.45
CA ALA A 124 -4.55 -28.37 18.28
C ALA A 124 -4.82 -28.73 16.81
N LYS A 125 -5.66 -29.75 16.59
CA LYS A 125 -6.08 -30.13 15.23
C LYS A 125 -7.28 -29.29 14.81
N CYS A 126 -7.15 -28.58 13.69
CA CYS A 126 -8.24 -27.87 13.02
C CYS A 126 -8.72 -28.71 11.82
N GLU A 127 -9.92 -29.27 11.93
CA GLU A 127 -10.47 -30.19 10.93
C GLU A 127 -12.01 -30.17 10.95
N ARG A 128 -12.64 -30.79 9.94
CA ARG A 128 -14.09 -30.98 9.92
C ARG A 128 -14.52 -31.91 11.04
N GLN A 129 -15.52 -31.47 11.79
CA GLN A 129 -16.11 -32.21 12.89
C GLN A 129 -17.25 -33.11 12.38
N ALA A 130 -17.84 -33.92 13.26
CA ALA A 130 -18.92 -34.85 12.92
C ALA A 130 -20.22 -34.17 12.45
N ASP A 131 -20.34 -32.86 12.64
CA ASP A 131 -21.43 -32.01 12.15
C ASP A 131 -21.10 -31.29 10.84
N ASP A 132 -20.06 -31.74 10.13
CA ASP A 132 -19.53 -31.20 8.87
C ASP A 132 -19.00 -29.76 8.95
N ARG A 133 -18.92 -29.15 10.14
CA ARG A 133 -18.35 -27.82 10.35
C ARG A 133 -16.88 -27.87 10.71
N CYS A 134 -16.13 -26.83 10.36
CA CYS A 134 -14.76 -26.66 10.82
C CYS A 134 -14.74 -26.34 12.32
N GLY A 135 -13.85 -27.00 13.05
CA GLY A 135 -13.70 -26.78 14.48
C GLY A 135 -12.42 -27.41 15.03
N TRP A 136 -12.06 -27.01 16.25
CA TRP A 136 -10.96 -27.60 16.99
C TRP A 136 -11.34 -28.99 17.51
N THR A 137 -10.55 -30.00 17.17
CA THR A 137 -10.73 -31.34 17.75
C THR A 137 -10.36 -31.32 19.22
N LEU A 138 -11.37 -31.46 20.07
CA LEU A 138 -11.23 -31.46 21.52
C LEU A 138 -10.57 -32.75 22.02
N THR A 139 -9.25 -32.86 21.88
CA THR A 139 -8.46 -33.94 22.47
C THR A 139 -8.38 -33.81 24.00
N VAL A 140 -7.88 -34.85 24.68
CA VAL A 140 -7.69 -34.82 26.13
C VAL A 140 -6.68 -33.72 26.52
N GLU A 141 -5.62 -33.59 25.73
CA GLU A 141 -4.56 -32.59 25.91
C GLU A 141 -5.11 -31.17 25.73
N LEU A 142 -5.90 -30.93 24.68
CA LEU A 142 -6.51 -29.62 24.44
C LEU A 142 -7.47 -29.26 25.58
N ARG A 143 -8.32 -30.18 26.01
CA ARG A 143 -9.26 -29.94 27.13
C ARG A 143 -8.52 -29.63 28.42
N ALA A 144 -7.46 -30.37 28.74
CA ALA A 144 -6.65 -30.12 29.92
C ALA A 144 -5.97 -28.73 29.86
N CYS A 145 -5.43 -28.34 28.70
CA CYS A 145 -4.84 -27.03 28.51
C CYS A 145 -5.89 -25.91 28.66
N LEU A 146 -7.07 -26.05 28.07
CA LEU A 146 -8.14 -25.03 28.21
C LEU A 146 -8.66 -24.91 29.64
N GLN A 147 -8.59 -25.97 30.45
CA GLN A 147 -8.94 -25.93 31.88
C GLN A 147 -7.85 -25.30 32.74
N ASN A 148 -6.59 -25.40 32.33
CA ASN A 148 -5.45 -24.82 33.04
C ASN A 148 -4.44 -24.25 32.02
N PRO A 149 -4.76 -23.08 31.42
CA PRO A 149 -3.96 -22.51 30.35
C PRO A 149 -2.59 -22.05 30.87
N PRO A 150 -1.57 -22.00 30.01
CA PRO A 150 -0.24 -21.55 30.41
C PRO A 150 -0.30 -20.12 30.95
N ALA A 151 0.42 -19.85 32.04
CA ALA A 151 0.51 -18.51 32.59
C ALA A 151 1.13 -17.57 31.56
N ILE A 152 0.50 -16.42 31.35
CA ILE A 152 1.11 -15.34 30.57
C ILE A 152 2.14 -14.65 31.45
N ASP A 153 3.40 -14.77 31.06
CA ASP A 153 4.46 -14.00 31.68
C ASP A 153 4.37 -12.54 31.20
N VAL A 154 3.72 -11.69 32.00
CA VAL A 154 3.60 -10.25 31.76
C VAL A 154 4.91 -9.51 32.06
N SER A 155 5.96 -10.20 32.52
CA SER A 155 7.25 -9.58 32.85
C SER A 155 8.23 -9.49 31.68
N VAL A 156 7.82 -9.92 30.48
CA VAL A 156 8.60 -9.86 29.22
C VAL A 156 7.93 -8.93 28.20
N GLN A 157 7.52 -7.73 28.64
CA GLN A 157 7.11 -6.62 27.77
C GLN A 157 7.84 -5.34 28.16
#